data_AF-A0A1S8B4Q5-F1
#
_entry.id   AF-A0A1S8B4Q5-F1
#
_cell.length_a   1.000
_cell.length_b   1.000
_cell.length_c   1.000
_cell.angle_alpha   90.00
_cell.angle_beta   90.00
_cell.angle_gamma   90.00
#
_symmetry.space_group_name_H-M   'P 1'
#
loop_
_entity.id
_entity.type
_entity.pdbx_description
1 polymer ?
#
loop_
_entity_poly.entity_id
_entity_poly.type
_entity_poly.pdbx_seq_one_letter_code
_entity_poly.pdbx_strand_id
1 'polypeptide(L)' 'MPGGGVGIFDGCTKEWGGIDMGAQYGGFSSRSQCDALPAAFQDGCHWRFDWFENADNPAVEWEEVECPAELTAKTGCERT' A
#
# COMPACT_ATOMS: atom_id res chain seq x y z
N MET A 1 0.63 0.26 1.35
CA MET A 1 -0.05 -0.87 0.69
C MET A 1 -1.35 -0.36 0.05
N PRO A 2 -1.52 -0.48 -1.29
CA PRO A 2 -2.78 -0.16 -1.96
C PRO A 2 -3.97 -0.92 -1.35
N GLY A 3 -5.14 -0.30 -1.30
CA GLY A 3 -6.32 -0.87 -0.65
C GLY A 3 -6.32 -0.82 0.89
N GLY A 4 -5.39 -0.07 1.51
CA GLY A 4 -5.33 0.16 2.96
C GLY A 4 -6.27 1.26 3.49
N GLY A 5 -7.00 1.93 2.61
CA GLY A 5 -7.84 3.09 2.92
C GLY A 5 -7.14 4.40 2.55
N VAL A 6 -7.93 5.38 2.09
CA VAL A 6 -7.44 6.71 1.66
C VAL A 6 -7.19 7.67 2.84
N GLY A 7 -7.82 7.41 3.99
CA GLY A 7 -7.70 8.23 5.19
C GLY A 7 -8.30 9.62 5.03
N ILE A 8 -7.57 10.63 5.49
CA ILE A 8 -8.00 12.05 5.47
C ILE A 8 -8.06 12.59 4.04
N PHE A 9 -7.14 12.16 3.16
CA PHE A 9 -6.97 12.72 1.83
C PHE A 9 -7.29 11.69 0.75
N ASP A 10 -8.33 11.95 -0.03
CA ASP A 10 -8.71 11.08 -1.14
C ASP A 10 -8.23 11.63 -2.48
N GLY A 11 -6.97 11.31 -2.81
CA GLY A 11 -6.43 11.52 -4.15
C GLY A 11 -6.85 10.43 -5.14
N CYS A 12 -7.15 9.22 -4.64
CA CYS A 12 -7.35 8.03 -5.47
C CYS A 12 -8.63 8.14 -6.30
N THR A 13 -9.73 8.52 -5.66
CA THR A 13 -11.02 8.77 -6.32
C THR A 13 -10.89 9.86 -7.38
N LYS A 14 -10.06 10.88 -7.15
CA LYS A 14 -9.84 11.95 -8.13
C LYS A 14 -9.01 11.50 -9.32
N GLU A 15 -7.94 10.75 -9.07
CA GLU A 15 -7.01 10.31 -10.11
C GLU A 15 -7.60 9.21 -10.99
N TRP A 16 -8.33 8.27 -10.40
CA TRP A 16 -8.86 7.09 -11.08
C TRP A 16 -10.39 7.07 -11.15
N GLY A 17 -11.02 8.26 -11.20
CA GLY A 17 -12.42 8.41 -11.60
C GLY A 17 -13.43 7.72 -10.69
N GLY A 18 -13.25 7.80 -9.38
CA GLY A 18 -14.17 7.21 -8.41
C GLY A 18 -13.85 5.78 -8.02
N ILE A 19 -12.61 5.34 -8.20
CA ILE A 19 -12.19 3.99 -7.82
C ILE A 19 -12.55 3.69 -6.36
N ASP A 20 -13.12 2.50 -6.13
CA ASP A 20 -13.38 2.03 -4.78
C ASP A 20 -12.08 1.61 -4.10
N MET A 21 -11.80 2.22 -2.94
CA MET A 21 -10.63 1.94 -2.11
C MET A 21 -11.01 1.25 -0.80
N GLY A 22 -12.28 0.85 -0.65
CA GLY A 22 -12.83 0.23 0.56
C GLY A 22 -13.20 1.24 1.64
N ALA A 23 -13.13 0.81 2.90
CA ALA A 23 -13.38 1.70 4.03
C ALA A 23 -12.37 2.86 4.05
N GLN A 24 -12.84 4.06 4.38
CA GLN A 24 -11.99 5.26 4.43
C GLN A 24 -10.72 5.04 5.26
N TYR A 25 -10.86 4.39 6.42
CA TYR A 25 -9.74 3.92 7.24
C TYR A 25 -9.79 2.38 7.30
N GLY A 26 -8.69 1.73 6.92
CA GLY A 26 -8.57 0.26 6.89
C GLY A 26 -8.86 -0.38 5.52
N GLY A 27 -9.52 0.33 4.61
CA GLY A 27 -9.66 -0.07 3.21
C GLY A 27 -10.39 -1.39 2.98
N PHE A 28 -9.83 -2.24 2.12
CA PHE A 28 -10.38 -3.55 1.79
C PHE A 28 -10.28 -4.52 2.97
N SER A 29 -11.28 -5.40 3.09
CA SER A 29 -11.36 -6.44 4.12
C SER A 29 -11.06 -7.84 3.60
N SER A 30 -10.88 -8.00 2.29
CA SER A 30 -10.58 -9.29 1.65
C SER A 30 -9.59 -9.16 0.50
N ARG A 31 -8.76 -10.19 0.31
CA ARG A 31 -7.74 -10.27 -0.75
C ARG A 31 -8.33 -10.13 -2.15
N SER A 32 -9.54 -10.66 -2.39
CA SER A 32 -10.21 -10.61 -3.70
C SER A 32 -10.59 -9.20 -4.15
N GLN A 33 -10.69 -8.23 -3.23
CA GLN A 33 -10.95 -6.84 -3.62
C GLN A 33 -9.76 -6.20 -4.35
N CYS A 34 -8.55 -6.75 -4.21
CA CYS A 34 -7.38 -6.28 -4.95
C CYS A 34 -7.57 -6.37 -6.47
N ASP A 35 -8.36 -7.33 -6.95
CA ASP A 35 -8.58 -7.56 -8.38
C ASP A 35 -9.33 -6.41 -9.07
N ALA A 36 -9.99 -5.55 -8.29
CA ALA A 36 -10.67 -4.35 -8.78
C ALA A 36 -9.71 -3.14 -8.95
N LEU A 37 -8.48 -3.21 -8.44
CA LEU A 37 -7.49 -2.15 -8.62
C LEU A 37 -6.82 -2.24 -10.00
N PRO A 38 -6.30 -1.11 -10.55
CA PRO A 38 -5.41 -1.14 -11.71
C PRO A 38 -4.25 -2.10 -11.50
N ALA A 39 -3.85 -2.81 -12.56
CA ALA A 39 -2.82 -3.85 -12.52
C ALA A 39 -1.53 -3.43 -11.80
N ALA A 40 -1.11 -2.17 -11.97
CA ALA A 40 0.10 -1.63 -11.34
C ALA A 40 0.06 -1.61 -9.79
N PHE A 41 -1.13 -1.73 -9.18
CA PHE A 41 -1.32 -1.69 -7.73
C PHE A 41 -1.69 -3.05 -7.12
N GLN A 42 -2.02 -4.05 -7.95
CA GLN A 42 -2.53 -5.34 -7.49
C GLN A 42 -1.49 -6.10 -6.66
N ASP A 43 -0.23 -6.15 -7.11
CA ASP A 43 0.86 -6.84 -6.38
C ASP A 43 1.04 -6.27 -4.96
N GLY A 44 1.04 -4.94 -4.84
CA GLY A 44 1.14 -4.27 -3.53
C GLY A 44 -0.09 -4.47 -2.65
N CYS A 45 -1.28 -4.64 -3.24
CA CYS A 45 -2.50 -4.96 -2.52
C CYS A 45 -2.48 -6.42 -2.04
N HIS A 46 -2.09 -7.37 -2.88
CA HIS A 46 -1.96 -8.77 -2.50
C HIS A 46 -0.90 -8.99 -1.42
N TRP A 47 0.22 -8.24 -1.46
CA TRP A 47 1.23 -8.27 -0.40
C TRP A 47 0.64 -8.08 1.01
N ARG A 48 -0.38 -7.22 1.17
CA ARG A 48 -1.06 -6.99 2.45
C ARG A 48 -1.66 -8.27 3.01
N PHE A 49 -2.24 -9.11 2.16
CA PHE A 49 -2.94 -10.33 2.59
C PHE A 49 -2.03 -11.56 2.58
N ASP A 50 -0.99 -11.56 1.76
CA ASP A 50 -0.13 -12.72 1.54
C ASP A 50 1.07 -12.72 2.50
N TRP A 51 1.99 -11.77 2.36
CA TRP A 51 3.20 -11.72 3.19
C TRP A 51 2.93 -11.05 4.55
N PHE A 52 2.12 -9.99 4.54
CA PHE A 52 1.79 -9.24 5.76
C PHE A 52 0.63 -9.88 6.56
N GLU A 53 0.06 -10.98 6.06
CA GLU A 53 -1.00 -11.78 6.70
C GLU A 53 -2.22 -10.95 7.18
N ASN A 54 -2.49 -9.83 6.51
CA ASN A 54 -3.51 -8.86 6.88
C ASN A 54 -3.44 -8.43 8.37
N ALA A 55 -2.22 -8.29 8.90
CA ALA A 55 -2.00 -7.83 10.26
C ALA A 55 -2.63 -6.46 10.49
N ASP A 56 -3.35 -6.30 11.61
CA ASP A 56 -4.02 -5.05 11.98
C ASP A 56 -3.12 -4.24 12.92
N ASN A 57 -2.48 -3.21 12.36
CA ASN A 57 -1.63 -2.25 13.07
C ASN A 57 -0.61 -2.89 14.03
N PRO A 58 0.29 -3.79 13.55
CA PRO A 58 1.26 -4.45 14.40
C PRO A 58 2.29 -3.46 14.96
N ALA A 59 2.71 -3.68 16.22
CA ALA A 59 3.86 -2.99 16.80
C ALA A 59 5.17 -3.57 16.24
N VAL A 60 6.19 -2.72 16.10
CA VAL A 60 7.54 -3.12 15.63
C VAL A 60 8.62 -2.39 16.44
N GLU A 61 9.78 -3.02 16.55
CA GLU A 61 11.04 -2.36 16.90
C GLU A 61 11.80 -2.06 15.60
N TRP A 62 12.48 -0.91 15.50
CA TRP A 62 13.15 -0.49 14.28
C TRP A 62 14.50 0.18 14.56
N GLU A 63 15.38 0.13 13.57
CA GLU A 63 16.66 0.85 13.53
C GLU A 63 16.89 1.46 12.14
N GLU A 64 17.66 2.55 12.07
CA GLU A 64 18.06 3.16 10.81
C GLU A 64 19.19 2.34 10.15
N VAL A 65 19.08 2.10 8.85
CA VAL A 65 20.03 1.31 8.06
C VAL A 65 20.40 2.05 6.78
N GLU A 66 21.52 1.64 6.17
CA GLU A 66 21.84 2.05 4.81
C GLU A 66 20.73 1.59 3.86
N CYS A 67 20.23 2.50 3.02
CA CYS A 67 19.14 2.21 2.10
C CYS A 67 19.56 1.12 1.09
N PRO A 68 18.87 -0.03 1.04
CA PRO A 68 19.14 -1.05 0.02
C PRO A 68 19.00 -0.50 -1.40
N ALA A 69 19.87 -0.95 -2.30
CA ALA A 69 19.93 -0.48 -3.70
C ALA A 69 18.61 -0.70 -4.45
N GLU A 70 17.87 -1.77 -4.13
CA GLU A 70 16.57 -2.07 -4.71
C GLU A 70 15.51 -1.01 -4.39
N LEU A 71 15.66 -0.31 -3.25
CA LEU A 71 14.76 0.79 -2.86
C LEU A 71 15.17 2.10 -3.52
N THR A 72 16.45 2.46 -3.47
CA THR A 72 16.94 3.73 -4.06
C THR A 72 16.84 3.72 -5.58
N ALA A 73 16.98 2.57 -6.25
CA ALA A 73 16.76 2.43 -7.68
C ALA A 73 15.29 2.69 -8.10
N LYS A 74 14.32 2.44 -7.21
CA LYS A 74 12.90 2.70 -7.47
C LYS A 74 12.52 4.15 -7.24
N THR A 75 13.10 4.80 -6.23
CA THR A 75 12.75 6.17 -5.84
C THR A 75 13.64 7.23 -6.49
N GLY A 76 14.84 6.87 -6.92
CA GLY A 76 15.85 7.80 -7.42
C GLY A 76 16.42 8.74 -6.34
N CYS A 77 16.22 8.43 -5.06
CA CYS A 77 16.59 9.28 -3.94
C CYS A 77 17.54 8.54 -2.99
N GLU A 78 18.71 9.13 -2.77
CA GLU A 78 19.77 8.62 -1.90
C GLU A 78 20.31 9.76 -1.02
N ARG A 79 20.63 9.45 0.24
CA ARG A 79 21.17 10.41 1.19
C ARG A 79 22.69 10.38 1.10
N THR A 80 23.29 11.51 0.69
CA THR A 80 24.74 11.70 0.58
C THR A 80 25.33 12.37 1.81
#